data_AF-D8LSE3-F1
#
_entry.id   AF-D8LSE3-F1
#
_cell.length_a   1.000
_cell.length_b   1.000
_cell.length_c   1.000
_cell.angle_alpha   90.00
_cell.angle_beta   90.00
_cell.angle_gamma   90.00
#
_symmetry.space_group_name_H-M   'P 1'
#
loop_
_entity.id
_entity.type
_entity.pdbx_description
1 polymer ?
#
loop_
_entity_poly.entity_id
_entity_poly.type
_entity_poly.pdbx_seq_one_letter_code
_entity_poly.pdbx_strand_id
1 'polypeptide(L)'
;MGLWCALHILLCIGFLLNECVGLVLFPCRATLRLDMSAAASSSVRDADSVRVQVVSDFACPWCYVGKARLGAAIEAFERSSTSDGKGRARVQVSFSPYMIDPRTQPGGEEYLVYNKRRWGGDGWTASLKRSSKKDGCDFAKWETWPNSLLAHRLQKFADSAGKGDQVNSLVFQTIYERGGNASDLETLVSLAAEAGLSPAEASAYLSSREGEEDVLQDDHTAKTELGVTGVPCFIVRGTGGRESGSGTPDDAVGGGSVGGAGQSEIVLNGAVAPDKLLRAFESVRRLG
;
A
#
# COMPACT_ATOMS: atom_id res chain seq x y z
N MET A 1 -22.80 69.72 -23.38
CA MET A 1 -24.12 69.53 -22.71
C MET A 1 -23.88 68.58 -21.55
N GLY A 2 -24.18 68.91 -20.28
CA GLY A 2 -25.55 68.96 -19.72
C GLY A 2 -25.89 67.55 -19.20
N LEU A 3 -25.77 67.17 -17.92
CA LEU A 3 -26.10 67.82 -16.63
C LEU A 3 -27.62 67.93 -16.36
N TRP A 4 -28.01 67.99 -15.08
CA TRP A 4 -29.37 67.82 -14.48
C TRP A 4 -29.79 66.34 -14.33
N CYS A 5 -30.05 65.78 -13.12
CA CYS A 5 -30.96 66.13 -12.01
C CYS A 5 -32.43 65.71 -12.30
N ALA A 6 -33.15 64.86 -11.54
CA ALA A 6 -33.30 64.59 -10.08
C ALA A 6 -34.62 65.19 -9.51
N LEU A 7 -35.00 64.79 -8.27
CA LEU A 7 -36.24 65.15 -7.52
C LEU A 7 -37.53 64.46 -8.00
N HIS A 8 -38.52 64.11 -7.15
CA HIS A 8 -38.74 64.25 -5.68
C HIS A 8 -38.95 62.83 -5.04
N ILE A 9 -39.58 62.49 -3.89
CA ILE A 9 -40.28 63.11 -2.73
C ILE A 9 -40.21 62.05 -1.56
N LEU A 10 -39.78 62.31 -0.31
CA LEU A 10 -40.53 62.78 0.90
C LEU A 10 -41.83 61.98 1.23
N LEU A 11 -42.20 61.56 2.46
CA LEU A 11 -41.71 61.61 3.87
C LEU A 11 -41.88 60.18 4.52
N CYS A 12 -41.53 59.79 5.76
CA CYS A 12 -41.44 60.38 7.13
C CYS A 12 -40.24 59.73 7.90
N ILE A 13 -39.54 60.36 8.87
CA ILE A 13 -39.93 60.79 10.24
C ILE A 13 -40.50 59.63 11.09
N GLY A 14 -40.00 59.25 12.28
CA GLY A 14 -38.81 59.70 13.03
C GLY A 14 -39.08 60.06 14.51
N PHE A 15 -38.82 59.13 15.45
CA PHE A 15 -38.77 59.25 16.93
C PHE A 15 -38.43 57.84 17.50
N LEU A 16 -37.84 57.63 18.68
CA LEU A 16 -37.32 58.52 19.74
C LEU A 16 -36.12 57.84 20.44
N LEU A 17 -35.38 58.59 21.26
CA LEU A 17 -34.29 58.13 22.12
C LEU A 17 -34.80 57.66 23.50
N ASN A 18 -33.97 56.92 24.24
CA ASN A 18 -33.33 57.35 25.50
C ASN A 18 -33.32 56.32 26.66
N GLU A 19 -32.14 56.17 27.29
CA GLU A 19 -31.84 55.84 28.70
C GLU A 19 -32.84 55.07 29.59
N CYS A 20 -32.35 54.00 30.24
CA CYS A 20 -32.45 53.89 31.72
C CYS A 20 -31.51 52.82 32.31
N VAL A 21 -31.02 53.06 33.54
CA VAL A 21 -30.05 52.21 34.26
C VAL A 21 -30.76 51.24 35.21
N GLY A 22 -30.26 49.99 35.35
CA GLY A 22 -30.81 49.00 36.29
C GLY A 22 -29.74 48.03 36.83
N LEU A 23 -29.34 48.21 38.10
CA LEU A 23 -28.29 47.43 38.77
C LEU A 23 -28.90 46.33 39.65
N VAL A 24 -28.53 45.05 39.45
CA VAL A 24 -28.76 43.99 40.44
C VAL A 24 -27.53 43.08 40.55
N LEU A 25 -26.99 42.95 41.77
CA LEU A 25 -25.94 42.01 42.15
C LEU A 25 -26.57 40.70 42.63
N PHE A 26 -26.04 39.54 42.21
CA PHE A 26 -25.94 38.36 43.09
C PHE A 26 -24.89 37.37 42.55
N PRO A 27 -23.93 36.90 43.38
CA PRO A 27 -22.90 35.96 42.94
C PRO A 27 -23.36 34.49 43.09
N CYS A 28 -22.94 33.61 42.17
CA CYS A 28 -22.95 32.17 42.40
C CYS A 28 -21.60 31.55 42.00
N ARG A 29 -21.02 30.78 42.92
CA ARG A 29 -19.62 30.32 42.89
C ARG A 29 -19.55 28.89 42.36
N ALA A 30 -19.66 28.73 41.04
CA ALA A 30 -19.55 27.43 40.38
C ALA A 30 -18.09 26.92 40.39
N THR A 31 -17.77 26.00 41.29
CA THR A 31 -16.44 25.39 41.40
C THR A 31 -16.14 24.54 40.17
N LEU A 32 -15.18 24.95 39.34
CA LEU A 32 -14.75 24.19 38.17
C LEU A 32 -14.04 22.91 38.60
N ARG A 33 -14.75 21.78 38.64
CA ARG A 33 -14.12 20.46 38.73
C ARG A 33 -13.51 20.13 37.37
N LEU A 34 -12.19 20.07 37.31
CA LEU A 34 -11.48 19.40 36.24
C LEU A 34 -11.70 17.89 36.40
N ASP A 35 -12.66 17.36 35.65
CA ASP A 35 -12.81 15.91 35.53
C ASP A 35 -11.75 15.38 34.57
N MET A 36 -10.77 14.64 35.10
CA MET A 36 -9.73 13.98 34.31
C MET A 36 -10.30 12.72 33.66
N SER A 37 -11.20 12.90 32.70
CA SER A 37 -11.59 11.84 31.77
C SER A 37 -10.40 11.51 30.88
N ALA A 38 -9.58 10.56 31.33
CA ALA A 38 -8.45 10.06 30.58
C ALA A 38 -8.95 9.37 29.31
N ALA A 39 -8.77 10.04 28.17
CA ALA A 39 -9.03 9.46 26.86
C ALA A 39 -8.05 8.29 26.64
N ALA A 40 -8.50 7.09 26.97
CA ALA A 40 -7.72 5.85 26.83
C ALA A 40 -7.52 5.56 25.34
N SER A 41 -6.45 6.10 24.76
CA SER A 41 -5.97 5.67 23.46
C SER A 41 -5.61 4.19 23.56
N SER A 42 -6.37 3.35 22.86
CA SER A 42 -6.10 1.92 22.76
C SER A 42 -4.88 1.71 21.88
N SER A 43 -3.69 1.95 22.42
CA SER A 43 -2.44 1.56 21.79
C SER A 43 -2.44 0.05 21.62
N VAL A 44 -2.60 -0.40 20.37
CA VAL A 44 -2.27 -1.77 19.99
C VAL A 44 -0.84 -2.00 20.44
N ARG A 45 -0.62 -2.98 21.31
CA ARG A 45 0.73 -3.31 21.77
C ARG A 45 1.50 -3.79 20.56
N ASP A 46 2.64 -3.17 20.29
CA ASP A 46 3.38 -3.44 19.05
C ASP A 46 3.83 -4.91 18.95
N ALA A 47 3.96 -5.61 20.09
CA ALA A 47 4.19 -7.05 20.17
C ALA A 47 3.09 -7.94 19.52
N ASP A 48 1.83 -7.48 19.43
CA ASP A 48 0.69 -8.24 18.89
C ASP A 48 0.57 -8.16 17.34
N SER A 49 1.49 -7.46 16.66
CA SER A 49 1.41 -7.22 15.20
C SER A 49 2.15 -8.29 14.36
N VAL A 50 1.76 -8.38 13.08
CA VAL A 50 2.41 -9.26 12.09
C VAL A 50 2.94 -8.40 10.95
N ARG A 51 4.24 -8.48 10.64
CA ARG A 51 4.85 -7.87 9.46
C ARG A 51 4.93 -8.90 8.33
N VAL A 52 4.48 -8.53 7.14
CA VAL A 52 4.51 -9.37 5.93
C VAL A 52 5.22 -8.59 4.83
N GLN A 53 6.46 -8.99 4.53
CA GLN A 53 7.18 -8.51 3.36
C GLN A 53 6.80 -9.37 2.16
N VAL A 54 6.37 -8.75 1.06
CA VAL A 54 5.91 -9.41 -0.15
C VAL A 54 6.87 -9.09 -1.29
N VAL A 55 7.76 -10.03 -1.61
CA VAL A 55 8.64 -9.91 -2.79
C VAL A 55 7.81 -10.24 -4.02
N SER A 56 7.66 -9.27 -4.93
CA SER A 56 6.58 -9.22 -5.91
C SER A 56 7.00 -8.58 -7.24
N ASP A 57 6.36 -8.98 -8.33
CA ASP A 57 6.52 -8.33 -9.65
C ASP A 57 5.15 -8.07 -10.29
N PHE A 58 4.93 -6.83 -10.77
CA PHE A 58 3.76 -6.46 -11.56
C PHE A 58 3.67 -7.23 -12.89
N ALA A 59 4.81 -7.71 -13.42
CA ALA A 59 4.83 -8.58 -14.59
C ALA A 59 4.45 -10.05 -14.28
N CYS A 60 4.29 -10.44 -13.00
CA CYS A 60 3.94 -11.81 -12.60
C CYS A 60 2.44 -11.96 -12.26
N PRO A 61 1.66 -12.74 -13.04
CA PRO A 61 0.23 -12.92 -12.77
C PRO A 61 -0.04 -13.70 -11.49
N TRP A 62 0.88 -14.56 -11.05
CA TRP A 62 0.77 -15.21 -9.75
C TRP A 62 0.97 -14.22 -8.59
N CYS A 63 1.60 -13.06 -8.78
CA CYS A 63 1.67 -12.03 -7.73
C CYS A 63 0.32 -11.34 -7.53
N TYR A 64 -0.43 -11.08 -8.60
CA TYR A 64 -1.82 -10.58 -8.51
C TYR A 64 -2.72 -11.55 -7.73
N VAL A 65 -2.69 -12.84 -8.09
CA VAL A 65 -3.43 -13.90 -7.35
C VAL A 65 -2.94 -14.02 -5.91
N GLY A 66 -1.62 -13.87 -5.69
CA GLY A 66 -1.01 -13.81 -4.36
C GLY A 66 -1.52 -12.65 -3.52
N LYS A 67 -1.66 -11.45 -4.10
CA LYS A 67 -2.21 -10.26 -3.41
C LYS A 67 -3.67 -10.46 -3.00
N ALA A 68 -4.50 -11.03 -3.88
CA ALA A 68 -5.88 -11.35 -3.57
C ALA A 68 -5.98 -12.37 -2.41
N ARG A 69 -5.17 -13.42 -2.45
CA ARG A 69 -5.09 -14.45 -1.37
C ARG A 69 -4.52 -13.89 -0.06
N LEU A 70 -3.60 -12.92 -0.13
CA LEU A 70 -3.09 -12.18 1.02
C LEU A 70 -4.17 -11.32 1.68
N GLY A 71 -4.93 -10.54 0.90
CA GLY A 71 -6.05 -9.74 1.42
C GLY A 71 -7.07 -10.59 2.18
N ALA A 72 -7.50 -11.70 1.58
CA ALA A 72 -8.41 -12.66 2.21
C ALA A 72 -7.86 -13.27 3.51
N ALA A 73 -6.54 -13.54 3.58
CA ALA A 73 -5.89 -14.03 4.80
C ALA A 73 -5.80 -12.97 5.90
N ILE A 74 -5.51 -11.71 5.54
CA ILE A 74 -5.46 -10.57 6.48
C ILE A 74 -6.85 -10.32 7.07
N GLU A 75 -7.90 -10.27 6.23
CA GLU A 75 -9.29 -10.16 6.68
C GLU A 75 -9.69 -11.28 7.65
N ALA A 76 -9.29 -12.53 7.36
CA ALA A 76 -9.57 -13.66 8.23
C ALA A 76 -8.87 -13.53 9.59
N PHE A 77 -7.62 -13.08 9.59
CA PHE A 77 -6.78 -12.91 10.78
C PHE A 77 -7.23 -11.75 11.67
N GLU A 78 -7.55 -10.58 11.10
CA GLU A 78 -8.04 -9.46 11.92
C GLU A 78 -9.39 -9.80 12.57
N ARG A 79 -10.27 -10.48 11.83
CA ARG A 79 -11.60 -10.96 12.29
C ARG A 79 -11.50 -12.04 13.38
N SER A 80 -10.51 -12.92 13.33
CA SER A 80 -10.26 -13.88 14.43
C SER A 80 -9.64 -13.18 15.64
N SER A 81 -8.68 -12.26 15.45
CA SER A 81 -8.00 -11.54 16.54
C SER A 81 -8.93 -10.71 17.42
N THR A 82 -10.00 -10.12 16.86
CA THR A 82 -11.00 -9.38 17.65
C THR A 82 -11.79 -10.27 18.63
N SER A 83 -11.69 -11.59 18.50
CA SER A 83 -12.49 -12.57 19.26
C SER A 83 -11.69 -13.29 20.35
N ASP A 84 -10.36 -13.11 20.43
CA ASP A 84 -9.48 -13.90 21.30
C ASP A 84 -9.20 -13.29 22.70
N GLY A 85 -9.75 -12.10 22.98
CA GLY A 85 -9.60 -11.40 24.25
C GLY A 85 -8.25 -10.71 24.48
N LYS A 86 -7.27 -10.85 23.57
CA LYS A 86 -5.98 -10.13 23.63
C LYS A 86 -6.06 -8.72 23.02
N GLY A 87 -6.96 -8.53 22.07
CA GLY A 87 -7.16 -7.28 21.32
C GLY A 87 -6.92 -7.46 19.82
N ARG A 88 -7.38 -6.49 19.02
CA ARG A 88 -7.24 -6.54 17.55
C ARG A 88 -5.77 -6.50 17.15
N ALA A 89 -5.30 -7.60 16.57
CA ALA A 89 -4.03 -7.63 15.86
C ALA A 89 -4.14 -6.85 14.55
N ARG A 90 -3.01 -6.33 14.07
CA ARG A 90 -2.88 -5.70 12.76
C ARG A 90 -1.83 -6.45 11.94
N VAL A 91 -2.11 -6.63 10.65
CA VAL A 91 -1.08 -7.02 9.68
C VAL A 91 -0.52 -5.77 9.02
N GLN A 92 0.80 -5.62 9.03
CA GLN A 92 1.54 -4.59 8.30
C GLN A 92 2.12 -5.25 7.04
N VAL A 93 1.86 -4.68 5.86
CA VAL A 93 2.32 -5.23 4.58
C VAL A 93 3.30 -4.26 3.94
N SER A 94 4.44 -4.77 3.47
CA SER A 94 5.37 -4.02 2.60
C SER A 94 5.63 -4.83 1.33
N PHE A 95 5.75 -4.15 0.20
CA PHE A 95 6.00 -4.79 -1.10
C PHE A 95 7.43 -4.49 -1.54
N SER A 96 8.26 -5.53 -1.70
CA SER A 96 9.62 -5.41 -2.22
C SER A 96 9.62 -5.72 -3.72
N PRO A 97 10.14 -4.81 -4.57
CA PRO A 97 10.35 -5.05 -5.98
C PRO A 97 11.10 -6.34 -6.31
N TYR A 98 10.70 -6.95 -7.42
CA TYR A 98 11.38 -8.02 -8.12
C TYR A 98 11.08 -7.87 -9.61
N MET A 99 12.03 -8.19 -10.48
CA MET A 99 11.87 -8.16 -11.95
C MET A 99 12.16 -9.55 -12.54
N ILE A 100 11.11 -10.24 -13.03
CA ILE A 100 11.16 -11.63 -13.55
C ILE A 100 11.74 -11.77 -14.97
N ASP A 101 11.72 -10.68 -15.74
CA ASP A 101 12.41 -10.57 -17.03
C ASP A 101 12.80 -9.11 -17.31
N PRO A 102 13.95 -8.62 -16.80
CA PRO A 102 14.41 -7.24 -17.04
C PRO A 102 14.77 -6.95 -18.50
N ARG A 103 14.67 -7.94 -19.40
CA ARG A 103 14.82 -7.80 -20.86
C ARG A 103 13.50 -7.44 -21.55
N THR A 104 12.39 -7.35 -20.81
CA THR A 104 11.10 -6.88 -21.34
C THR A 104 11.26 -5.45 -21.85
N GLN A 105 10.76 -5.17 -23.05
CA GLN A 105 10.99 -3.87 -23.71
C GLN A 105 10.49 -2.71 -22.83
N PRO A 106 11.15 -1.53 -22.80
CA PRO A 106 10.79 -0.44 -21.87
C PRO A 106 9.33 0.01 -21.97
N GLY A 107 8.73 0.00 -23.17
CA GLY A 107 7.31 0.29 -23.40
C GLY A 107 6.38 -0.92 -23.25
N GLY A 108 6.84 -2.04 -22.70
CA GLY A 108 6.14 -3.32 -22.66
C GLY A 108 6.19 -4.10 -23.98
N GLU A 109 5.65 -5.32 -23.97
CA GLU A 109 5.50 -6.19 -25.13
C GLU A 109 4.03 -6.63 -25.29
N GLU A 110 3.56 -6.84 -26.52
CA GLU A 110 2.23 -7.43 -26.76
C GLU A 110 2.16 -8.85 -26.14
N TYR A 111 1.02 -9.18 -25.53
CA TYR A 111 0.83 -10.41 -24.74
C TYR A 111 1.21 -11.70 -25.49
N LEU A 112 0.77 -11.91 -26.73
CA LEU A 112 1.13 -13.10 -27.51
C LEU A 112 2.59 -13.09 -27.98
N VAL A 113 3.15 -11.94 -28.33
CA VAL A 113 4.58 -11.78 -28.65
C VAL A 113 5.45 -12.18 -27.46
N TYR A 114 5.19 -11.64 -26.26
CA TYR A 114 5.92 -12.00 -25.05
C TYR A 114 5.76 -13.50 -24.73
N ASN A 115 4.54 -14.03 -24.75
CA ASN A 115 4.30 -15.45 -24.45
C ASN A 115 5.06 -16.38 -25.42
N LYS A 116 5.10 -16.04 -26.71
CA LYS A 116 5.89 -16.77 -27.72
C LYS A 116 7.39 -16.65 -27.44
N ARG A 117 7.89 -15.45 -27.13
CA ARG A 117 9.30 -15.20 -26.75
C ARG A 117 9.74 -15.97 -25.49
N ARG A 118 8.85 -16.09 -24.49
CA ARG A 118 9.19 -16.60 -23.15
C ARG A 118 8.91 -18.10 -22.96
N TRP A 119 7.87 -18.64 -23.60
CA TRP A 119 7.40 -20.03 -23.43
C TRP A 119 6.96 -20.73 -24.73
N GLY A 120 7.10 -20.10 -25.90
CA GLY A 120 6.64 -20.64 -27.19
C GLY A 120 5.14 -20.50 -27.45
N GLY A 121 4.36 -20.03 -26.47
CA GLY A 121 2.91 -19.83 -26.56
C GLY A 121 2.28 -19.57 -25.19
N ASP A 122 0.98 -19.28 -25.16
CA ASP A 122 0.25 -18.84 -23.97
C ASP A 122 -0.66 -19.92 -23.36
N GLY A 123 -0.64 -21.16 -23.85
CA GLY A 123 -1.55 -22.24 -23.44
C GLY A 123 -1.51 -22.61 -21.95
N TRP A 124 -0.46 -22.21 -21.23
CA TRP A 124 -0.36 -22.33 -19.77
C TRP A 124 -1.36 -21.42 -19.03
N THR A 125 -1.74 -20.28 -19.63
CA THR A 125 -2.65 -19.31 -19.01
C THR A 125 -4.07 -19.86 -18.79
N ALA A 126 -4.51 -20.82 -19.61
CA ALA A 126 -5.82 -21.46 -19.45
C ALA A 126 -5.97 -22.21 -18.11
N SER A 127 -4.86 -22.61 -17.49
CA SER A 127 -4.84 -23.19 -16.14
C SER A 127 -4.83 -22.10 -15.05
N LEU A 128 -4.03 -21.04 -15.26
CA LEU A 128 -4.00 -19.84 -14.40
C LEU A 128 -5.40 -19.24 -14.24
N LYS A 129 -6.07 -18.84 -15.34
CA LYS A 129 -7.38 -18.18 -15.28
C LYS A 129 -8.42 -19.06 -14.57
N ARG A 130 -8.48 -20.35 -14.94
CA ARG A 130 -9.40 -21.34 -14.32
C ARG A 130 -9.18 -21.51 -12.82
N SER A 131 -7.93 -21.57 -12.36
CA SER A 131 -7.60 -21.80 -10.95
C SER A 131 -7.66 -20.54 -10.08
N SER A 132 -7.71 -19.36 -10.70
CA SER A 132 -7.66 -18.05 -10.03
C SER A 132 -9.01 -17.31 -9.99
N LYS A 133 -9.98 -17.72 -10.81
CA LYS A 133 -11.35 -17.15 -10.83
C LYS A 133 -12.04 -17.16 -9.46
N LYS A 134 -11.75 -18.16 -8.62
CA LYS A 134 -12.27 -18.26 -7.24
C LYS A 134 -11.71 -17.18 -6.30
N ASP A 135 -10.59 -16.56 -6.65
CA ASP A 135 -9.87 -15.55 -5.88
C ASP A 135 -10.17 -14.12 -6.40
N GLY A 136 -11.08 -13.99 -7.38
CA GLY A 136 -11.44 -12.70 -8.01
C GLY A 136 -10.52 -12.25 -9.15
N CYS A 137 -9.52 -13.07 -9.53
CA CYS A 137 -8.61 -12.79 -10.65
C CYS A 137 -9.11 -13.54 -11.90
N ASP A 138 -9.84 -12.86 -12.77
CA ASP A 138 -10.42 -13.43 -14.00
C ASP A 138 -9.46 -13.32 -15.20
N PHE A 139 -8.52 -12.37 -15.16
CA PHE A 139 -7.66 -11.96 -16.28
C PHE A 139 -8.48 -11.62 -17.53
N ALA A 140 -9.54 -10.82 -17.35
CA ALA A 140 -10.58 -10.55 -18.33
C ALA A 140 -10.05 -9.82 -19.57
N LYS A 141 -9.08 -8.90 -19.40
CA LYS A 141 -8.46 -8.13 -20.49
C LYS A 141 -6.98 -7.93 -20.16
N TRP A 142 -6.16 -8.83 -20.71
CA TRP A 142 -4.71 -8.81 -20.56
C TRP A 142 -4.07 -8.79 -21.95
N GLU A 143 -3.57 -7.61 -22.34
CA GLU A 143 -3.16 -7.30 -23.72
C GLU A 143 -1.66 -6.95 -23.83
N THR A 144 -1.04 -6.53 -22.72
CA THR A 144 0.38 -6.15 -22.64
C THR A 144 1.08 -6.90 -21.52
N TRP A 145 2.34 -7.29 -21.77
CA TRP A 145 3.28 -7.72 -20.74
C TRP A 145 4.20 -6.54 -20.39
N PRO A 146 4.14 -5.99 -19.17
CA PRO A 146 4.83 -4.74 -18.85
C PRO A 146 6.30 -4.95 -18.50
N ASN A 147 7.13 -3.94 -18.75
CA ASN A 147 8.36 -3.74 -17.99
C ASN A 147 7.98 -3.05 -16.67
N SER A 148 8.24 -3.71 -15.54
CA SER A 148 7.73 -3.30 -14.23
C SER A 148 8.54 -2.21 -13.52
N LEU A 149 9.63 -1.70 -14.10
CA LEU A 149 10.50 -0.69 -13.45
C LEU A 149 9.73 0.58 -13.06
N LEU A 150 8.96 1.17 -13.99
CA LEU A 150 8.18 2.38 -13.69
C LEU A 150 7.03 2.10 -12.71
N ALA A 151 6.43 0.91 -12.76
CA ALA A 151 5.38 0.50 -11.82
C ALA A 151 5.92 0.32 -10.38
N HIS A 152 7.11 -0.27 -10.23
CA HIS A 152 7.81 -0.38 -8.95
C HIS A 152 8.26 0.99 -8.41
N ARG A 153 8.68 1.91 -9.29
CA ARG A 153 8.95 3.31 -8.91
C ARG A 153 7.69 4.02 -8.44
N LEU A 154 6.54 3.85 -9.13
CA LEU A 154 5.26 4.39 -8.67
C LEU A 154 4.84 3.80 -7.32
N GLN A 155 5.12 2.52 -7.07
CA GLN A 155 4.87 1.90 -5.77
C GLN A 155 5.68 2.58 -4.66
N LYS A 156 7.01 2.72 -4.80
CA LYS A 156 7.87 3.40 -3.81
C LYS A 156 7.42 4.84 -3.55
N PHE A 157 7.05 5.59 -4.61
CA PHE A 157 6.46 6.92 -4.48
C PHE A 157 5.17 6.90 -3.64
N ALA A 158 4.27 5.95 -3.90
CA ALA A 158 3.01 5.78 -3.18
C ALA A 158 3.19 5.27 -1.73
N ASP A 159 4.21 4.46 -1.45
CA ASP A 159 4.54 3.97 -0.12
C ASP A 159 4.81 5.13 0.86
N SER A 160 5.50 6.19 0.39
CA SER A 160 5.76 7.42 1.18
C SER A 160 4.49 8.14 1.67
N ALA A 161 3.39 8.00 0.94
CA ALA A 161 2.08 8.58 1.23
C ALA A 161 1.10 7.59 1.88
N GLY A 162 1.55 6.38 2.24
CA GLY A 162 0.67 5.31 2.75
C GLY A 162 -0.31 4.76 1.70
N LYS A 163 -0.02 4.94 0.42
CA LYS A 163 -0.86 4.57 -0.74
C LYS A 163 -0.36 3.34 -1.51
N GLY A 164 0.77 2.76 -1.09
CA GLY A 164 1.39 1.57 -1.68
C GLY A 164 0.41 0.48 -2.09
N ASP A 165 -0.36 -0.09 -1.15
CA ASP A 165 -1.29 -1.19 -1.44
C ASP A 165 -2.42 -0.80 -2.43
N GLN A 166 -2.90 0.44 -2.37
CA GLN A 166 -3.91 0.96 -3.30
C GLN A 166 -3.33 1.03 -4.72
N VAL A 167 -2.16 1.64 -4.91
CA VAL A 167 -1.44 1.67 -6.19
C VAL A 167 -1.12 0.25 -6.68
N ASN A 168 -0.64 -0.62 -5.80
CA ASN A 168 -0.28 -2.01 -6.12
C ASN A 168 -1.51 -2.77 -6.66
N SER A 169 -2.68 -2.57 -6.04
CA SER A 169 -3.96 -3.11 -6.52
C SER A 169 -4.38 -2.56 -7.88
N LEU A 170 -4.25 -1.25 -8.08
CA LEU A 170 -4.64 -0.55 -9.31
C LEU A 170 -3.77 -0.93 -10.51
N VAL A 171 -2.45 -1.06 -10.31
CA VAL A 171 -1.52 -1.52 -11.34
C VAL A 171 -1.86 -2.96 -11.77
N PHE A 172 -2.05 -3.88 -10.82
CA PHE A 172 -2.42 -5.27 -11.15
C PHE A 172 -3.76 -5.38 -11.88
N GLN A 173 -4.80 -4.67 -11.41
CA GLN A 173 -6.08 -4.60 -12.13
C GLN A 173 -5.89 -4.06 -13.55
N THR A 174 -5.04 -3.04 -13.72
CA THR A 174 -4.84 -2.39 -15.01
C THR A 174 -4.22 -3.32 -16.03
N ILE A 175 -3.18 -4.08 -15.64
CA ILE A 175 -2.50 -5.04 -16.53
C ILE A 175 -3.43 -6.22 -16.91
N TYR A 176 -4.13 -6.79 -15.93
CA TYR A 176 -4.78 -8.10 -16.09
C TYR A 176 -6.28 -8.04 -16.36
N GLU A 177 -6.99 -7.01 -15.89
CA GLU A 177 -8.44 -6.88 -15.99
C GLU A 177 -8.90 -5.71 -16.88
N ARG A 178 -8.07 -4.66 -17.06
CA ARG A 178 -8.40 -3.46 -17.87
C ARG A 178 -7.65 -3.40 -19.22
N GLY A 179 -6.55 -4.15 -19.37
CA GLY A 179 -5.68 -4.20 -20.56
C GLY A 179 -4.75 -3.00 -20.73
N GLY A 180 -4.51 -2.22 -19.69
CA GLY A 180 -3.58 -1.08 -19.72
C GLY A 180 -2.12 -1.51 -19.59
N ASN A 181 -1.22 -0.63 -20.01
CA ASN A 181 0.22 -0.88 -20.04
C ASN A 181 0.92 -0.27 -18.81
N ALA A 182 1.33 -1.09 -17.84
CA ALA A 182 2.06 -0.60 -16.66
C ALA A 182 3.53 -0.21 -16.90
N SER A 183 3.97 -0.20 -18.17
CA SER A 183 5.24 0.41 -18.62
C SER A 183 5.03 1.79 -19.27
N ASP A 184 3.79 2.24 -19.42
CA ASP A 184 3.46 3.57 -19.95
C ASP A 184 3.35 4.61 -18.82
N LEU A 185 3.92 5.80 -19.07
CA LEU A 185 3.97 6.91 -18.13
C LEU A 185 2.58 7.51 -17.87
N GLU A 186 1.79 7.74 -18.93
CA GLU A 186 0.47 8.38 -18.79
C GLU A 186 -0.51 7.48 -18.04
N THR A 187 -0.47 6.17 -18.33
CA THR A 187 -1.18 5.13 -17.60
C THR A 187 -0.82 5.16 -16.11
N LEU A 188 0.47 5.14 -15.76
CA LEU A 188 0.90 5.14 -14.35
C LEU A 188 0.53 6.45 -13.61
N VAL A 189 0.63 7.60 -14.26
CA VAL A 189 0.19 8.89 -13.71
C VAL A 189 -1.33 8.92 -13.47
N SER A 190 -2.12 8.29 -14.35
CA SER A 190 -3.56 8.12 -14.15
C SER A 190 -3.88 7.22 -12.95
N LEU A 191 -3.12 6.13 -12.75
CA LEU A 191 -3.29 5.27 -11.55
C LEU A 191 -2.85 5.96 -10.26
N ALA A 192 -1.87 6.86 -10.31
CA ALA A 192 -1.54 7.73 -9.18
C ALA A 192 -2.73 8.63 -8.81
N ALA A 193 -3.41 9.20 -9.81
CA ALA A 193 -4.62 10.00 -9.61
C ALA A 193 -5.77 9.17 -9.01
N GLU A 194 -6.01 7.95 -9.50
CA GLU A 194 -7.01 7.01 -8.97
C GLU A 194 -6.66 6.53 -7.54
N ALA A 195 -5.38 6.53 -7.18
CA ALA A 195 -4.93 6.32 -5.79
C ALA A 195 -5.15 7.53 -4.87
N GLY A 196 -5.42 8.72 -5.42
CA GLY A 196 -5.51 9.99 -4.68
C GLY A 196 -4.16 10.66 -4.43
N LEU A 197 -3.15 10.39 -5.26
CA LEU A 197 -1.85 11.07 -5.28
C LEU A 197 -1.87 12.22 -6.31
N SER A 198 -0.94 13.17 -6.18
CA SER A 198 -0.79 14.25 -7.15
C SER A 198 -0.30 13.73 -8.51
N PRO A 199 -1.05 13.93 -9.61
CA PRO A 199 -0.61 13.50 -10.94
C PRO A 199 0.65 14.25 -11.40
N ALA A 200 0.82 15.51 -10.98
CA ALA A 200 1.97 16.32 -11.33
C ALA A 200 3.25 15.84 -10.64
N GLU A 201 3.18 15.49 -9.36
CA GLU A 201 4.33 14.97 -8.61
C GLU A 201 4.70 13.55 -9.08
N ALA A 202 3.70 12.69 -9.30
CA ALA A 202 3.93 11.36 -9.87
C ALA A 202 4.54 11.43 -11.27
N SER A 203 4.08 12.35 -12.12
CA SER A 203 4.64 12.56 -13.46
C SER A 203 6.07 13.08 -13.41
N ALA A 204 6.37 14.07 -12.57
CA ALA A 204 7.72 14.60 -12.39
C ALA A 204 8.69 13.53 -11.86
N TYR A 205 8.27 12.77 -10.85
CA TYR A 205 9.03 11.66 -10.27
C TYR A 205 9.33 10.60 -11.34
N LEU A 206 8.30 10.02 -11.98
CA LEU A 206 8.45 8.93 -12.95
C LEU A 206 9.22 9.36 -14.22
N SER A 207 9.09 10.61 -14.66
CA SER A 207 9.86 11.16 -15.80
C SER A 207 11.34 11.38 -15.49
N SER A 208 11.72 11.42 -14.21
CA SER A 208 13.11 11.51 -13.76
C SER A 208 13.75 10.12 -13.54
N ARG A 209 14.98 10.09 -13.02
CA ARG A 209 15.68 8.87 -12.55
C ARG A 209 15.52 8.61 -11.03
N GLU A 210 14.73 9.41 -10.32
CA GLU A 210 14.56 9.31 -8.88
C GLU A 210 13.97 7.95 -8.45
N GLY A 211 14.60 7.27 -7.50
CA GLY A 211 14.22 5.91 -7.09
C GLY A 211 14.39 4.81 -8.15
N GLU A 212 15.05 5.07 -9.29
CA GLU A 212 15.41 4.02 -10.25
C GLU A 212 16.39 3.02 -9.61
N GLU A 213 17.47 3.53 -9.00
CA GLU A 213 18.46 2.70 -8.29
C GLU A 213 17.84 1.97 -7.09
N ASP A 214 16.96 2.62 -6.34
CA ASP A 214 16.28 2.02 -5.17
C ASP A 214 15.43 0.79 -5.54
N VAL A 215 14.88 0.74 -6.76
CA VAL A 215 14.15 -0.44 -7.28
C VAL A 215 15.11 -1.53 -7.72
N LEU A 216 16.23 -1.17 -8.35
CA LEU A 216 17.25 -2.13 -8.80
C LEU A 216 18.00 -2.76 -7.61
N GLN A 217 18.27 -1.99 -6.56
CA GLN A 217 18.86 -2.47 -5.32
C GLN A 217 17.90 -3.40 -4.56
N ASP A 218 16.60 -3.05 -4.44
CA ASP A 218 15.61 -3.94 -3.84
C ASP A 218 15.52 -5.29 -4.59
N ASP A 219 15.50 -5.25 -5.94
CA ASP A 219 15.51 -6.45 -6.79
C ASP A 219 16.78 -7.28 -6.61
N HIS A 220 17.94 -6.64 -6.53
CA HIS A 220 19.23 -7.30 -6.26
C HIS A 220 19.23 -7.96 -4.87
N THR A 221 18.88 -7.23 -3.82
CA THR A 221 18.79 -7.70 -2.43
C THR A 221 17.78 -8.85 -2.30
N ALA A 222 16.64 -8.78 -2.97
CA ALA A 222 15.67 -9.86 -3.03
C ALA A 222 16.24 -11.14 -3.66
N LYS A 223 17.01 -11.03 -4.75
CA LYS A 223 17.60 -12.16 -5.47
C LYS A 223 18.83 -12.76 -4.77
N THR A 224 19.61 -11.95 -4.07
CA THR A 224 20.93 -12.34 -3.54
C THR A 224 20.93 -12.58 -2.03
N GLU A 225 20.49 -11.59 -1.25
CA GLU A 225 20.51 -11.64 0.22
C GLU A 225 19.32 -12.42 0.78
N LEU A 226 18.12 -12.20 0.21
CA LEU A 226 16.89 -12.95 0.58
C LEU A 226 16.77 -14.29 -0.18
N GLY A 227 17.63 -14.54 -1.17
CA GLY A 227 17.67 -15.79 -1.95
C GLY A 227 16.39 -16.10 -2.73
N VAL A 228 15.56 -15.10 -3.04
CA VAL A 228 14.27 -15.30 -3.73
C VAL A 228 14.52 -15.64 -5.19
N THR A 229 14.05 -16.83 -5.59
CA THR A 229 14.20 -17.37 -6.97
C THR A 229 12.91 -17.33 -7.77
N GLY A 230 11.79 -16.91 -7.18
CA GLY A 230 10.49 -16.78 -7.83
C GLY A 230 9.47 -16.06 -6.96
N VAL A 231 8.50 -15.42 -7.60
CA VAL A 231 7.52 -14.52 -6.94
C VAL A 231 6.07 -14.92 -7.26
N PRO A 232 5.11 -14.68 -6.34
CA PRO A 232 5.26 -13.96 -5.08
C PRO A 232 5.99 -14.79 -4.01
N CYS A 233 6.74 -14.13 -3.15
CA CYS A 233 7.27 -14.72 -1.92
C CYS A 233 6.83 -13.86 -0.74
N PHE A 234 6.22 -14.48 0.27
CA PHE A 234 5.77 -13.82 1.49
C PHE A 234 6.70 -14.19 2.64
N ILE A 235 7.32 -13.19 3.26
CA ILE A 235 8.18 -13.35 4.43
C ILE A 235 7.45 -12.78 5.63
N VAL A 236 6.99 -13.67 6.50
CA VAL A 236 6.07 -13.38 7.62
C VAL A 236 6.86 -13.36 8.93
N ARG A 237 6.73 -12.28 9.72
CA ARG A 237 7.47 -12.05 10.97
C ARG A 237 6.54 -11.51 12.07
N GLY A 238 6.71 -11.94 13.31
CA GLY A 238 6.07 -11.33 14.49
C GLY A 238 6.91 -10.20 15.07
N THR A 239 6.29 -9.19 15.69
CA THR A 239 6.99 -8.00 16.23
C THR A 239 7.36 -8.06 17.71
N GLY A 240 7.11 -9.17 18.42
CA GLY A 240 7.50 -9.34 19.83
C GLY A 240 9.01 -9.49 20.09
N GLY A 241 9.83 -9.75 19.07
CA GLY A 241 11.28 -9.86 19.19
C GLY A 241 11.97 -8.49 19.15
N ARG A 242 12.81 -8.19 20.15
CA ARG A 242 13.64 -6.96 20.18
C ARG A 242 14.44 -6.83 18.87
N GLU A 243 14.36 -5.67 18.24
CA GLU A 243 15.21 -5.35 17.09
C GLU A 243 16.65 -5.13 17.58
N SER A 244 17.49 -6.14 17.36
CA SER A 244 18.95 -5.99 17.42
C SER A 244 19.34 -5.03 16.30
N GLY A 245 19.66 -3.79 16.67
CA GLY A 245 19.69 -2.65 15.74
C GLY A 245 20.68 -2.80 14.58
N SER A 246 20.38 -2.11 13.48
CA SER A 246 21.27 -1.98 12.34
C SER A 246 22.58 -1.26 12.74
N GLY A 247 23.63 -2.05 12.98
CA GLY A 247 25.00 -1.56 12.96
C GLY A 247 25.34 -1.05 11.55
N THR A 248 26.18 -0.02 11.47
CA THR A 248 26.70 0.49 10.20
C THR A 248 27.61 -0.54 9.53
N PRO A 249 27.63 -0.62 8.18
CA PRO A 249 28.43 -1.59 7.46
C PRO A 249 29.91 -1.18 7.41
N ASP A 250 30.69 -1.67 8.37
CA ASP A 250 32.15 -1.80 8.28
C ASP A 250 32.57 -3.22 8.73
N ASP A 251 33.63 -3.74 8.11
CA ASP A 251 34.35 -4.97 8.45
C ASP A 251 33.57 -6.30 8.65
N ALA A 252 33.42 -7.09 7.56
CA ALA A 252 33.70 -8.54 7.60
C ALA A 252 33.80 -9.19 6.21
N VAL A 253 34.96 -9.76 5.88
CA VAL A 253 35.08 -10.80 4.83
C VAL A 253 34.93 -12.17 5.48
N GLY A 254 33.92 -12.96 5.08
CA GLY A 254 33.79 -14.35 5.52
C GLY A 254 32.47 -15.00 5.12
N GLY A 255 32.53 -16.10 4.36
CA GLY A 255 31.34 -16.90 4.04
C GLY A 255 30.87 -17.69 5.26
N GLY A 256 29.64 -17.44 5.73
CA GLY A 256 29.03 -18.14 6.85
C GLY A 256 27.51 -18.18 6.74
N SER A 257 26.90 -19.29 7.13
CA SER A 257 25.44 -19.44 7.17
C SER A 257 24.85 -18.54 8.27
N VAL A 258 23.99 -17.59 7.91
CA VAL A 258 23.39 -16.63 8.86
C VAL A 258 22.24 -17.29 9.62
N GLY A 259 22.60 -18.12 10.61
CA GLY A 259 21.69 -18.64 11.62
C GLY A 259 21.33 -17.59 12.68
N GLY A 260 20.56 -16.58 12.32
CA GLY A 260 20.12 -15.52 13.24
C GLY A 260 19.03 -15.98 14.20
N ALA A 261 19.36 -16.25 15.46
CA ALA A 261 18.38 -16.63 16.48
C ALA A 261 17.66 -15.40 17.06
N GLY A 262 16.31 -15.39 17.02
CA GLY A 262 15.52 -14.40 17.79
C GLY A 262 14.13 -14.05 17.27
N GLN A 263 13.81 -14.32 15.99
CA GLN A 263 12.48 -14.06 15.42
C GLN A 263 11.93 -15.29 14.71
N SER A 264 10.62 -15.53 14.85
CA SER A 264 9.90 -16.56 14.09
C SER A 264 9.58 -16.05 12.70
N GLU A 265 10.52 -16.23 11.77
CA GLU A 265 10.30 -15.96 10.35
C GLU A 265 9.67 -17.18 9.65
N ILE A 266 8.67 -16.94 8.80
CA ILE A 266 8.05 -17.97 7.95
C ILE A 266 8.05 -17.48 6.50
N VAL A 267 8.81 -18.15 5.64
CA VAL A 267 8.91 -17.88 4.20
C VAL A 267 7.92 -18.76 3.43
N LEU A 268 7.12 -18.16 2.55
CA LEU A 268 6.09 -18.82 1.75
C LEU A 268 6.23 -18.45 0.27
N ASN A 269 6.71 -19.40 -0.54
CA ASN A 269 6.92 -19.21 -1.98
C ASN A 269 5.67 -19.57 -2.82
N GLY A 270 5.44 -18.79 -3.87
CA GLY A 270 4.31 -18.93 -4.81
C GLY A 270 3.00 -18.36 -4.28
N ALA A 271 1.96 -18.36 -5.12
CA ALA A 271 0.61 -17.88 -4.76
C ALA A 271 -0.11 -18.84 -3.79
N VAL A 272 0.41 -18.96 -2.57
CA VAL A 272 -0.11 -19.83 -1.51
C VAL A 272 -1.57 -19.55 -1.16
N ALA A 273 -2.29 -20.58 -0.72
CA ALA A 273 -3.69 -20.48 -0.34
C ALA A 273 -3.88 -19.64 0.95
N PRO A 274 -5.00 -18.91 1.11
CA PRO A 274 -5.21 -17.99 2.24
C PRO A 274 -5.09 -18.66 3.61
N ASP A 275 -5.50 -19.93 3.73
CA ASP A 275 -5.42 -20.73 4.95
C ASP A 275 -3.97 -21.07 5.37
N LYS A 276 -3.01 -21.00 4.44
CA LYS A 276 -1.58 -21.18 4.73
C LYS A 276 -0.96 -19.87 5.21
N LEU A 277 -1.38 -18.73 4.66
CA LEU A 277 -1.00 -17.39 5.12
C LEU A 277 -1.57 -17.10 6.51
N LEU A 278 -2.87 -17.35 6.73
CA LEU A 278 -3.53 -17.22 8.03
C LEU A 278 -2.79 -18.03 9.11
N ARG A 279 -2.47 -19.30 8.83
CA ARG A 279 -1.72 -20.15 9.77
C ARG A 279 -0.29 -19.66 10.02
N ALA A 280 0.36 -18.97 9.07
CA ALA A 280 1.63 -18.32 9.32
C ALA A 280 1.47 -17.10 10.24
N PHE A 281 0.45 -16.26 10.04
CA PHE A 281 0.15 -15.11 10.90
C PHE A 281 -0.17 -15.54 12.34
N GLU A 282 -0.99 -16.58 12.51
CA GLU A 282 -1.31 -17.20 13.80
C GLU A 282 -0.08 -17.82 14.47
N SER A 283 0.83 -18.42 13.69
CA SER A 283 2.07 -19.02 14.20
C SER A 283 3.03 -17.96 14.72
N VAL A 284 3.30 -16.89 13.95
CA VAL A 284 4.24 -15.84 14.41
C VAL A 284 3.67 -15.00 15.55
N ARG A 285 2.36 -14.71 15.57
CA ARG A 285 1.69 -14.02 16.70
C ARG A 285 1.58 -14.90 17.97
N ARG A 286 1.83 -16.21 17.89
CA ARG A 286 1.97 -17.08 19.06
C ARG A 286 3.41 -17.08 19.64
N LEU A 287 4.38 -16.64 18.85
CA LEU A 287 5.82 -16.76 19.16
C LEU A 287 6.49 -15.41 19.45
N GLY A 288 5.79 -14.29 19.26
CA GLY A 288 6.11 -12.97 19.81
C GLY A 288 5.35 -12.71 21.12
#